data_AF-A0A1C6PYR9-F1
#
_entry.id   AF-A0A1C6PYR9-F1
#
_cell.length_a   1.000
_cell.length_b   1.000
_cell.length_c   1.000
_cell.angle_alpha   90.00
_cell.angle_beta   90.00
_cell.angle_gamma   90.00
#
_symmetry.space_group_name_H-M   'P 1'
#
loop_
_entity.id
_entity.type
_entity.pdbx_description
1 polymer ?
#
loop_
_entity_poly.entity_id
_entity_poly.type
_entity_poly.pdbx_seq_one_letter_code
_entity_poly.pdbx_strand_id
1 'polypeptide(L)'
;MTLTPTAVGADASPSLENGGAKDVERLPVHRLVSGATGRYIAQIQVQYLADRPHAVSELARLRRGAGKRAHEVVDLWGIGGMDELAGLLADHGQSSRAEDAEEAVFLACTLWALHQQSGRDQGMHQRNQNLGGAVRTLIRSQGTAGEDEEASPLRKRLVRVGTAESLDSVAVRLREIVLLLRGAKVPLDYARLAGQLYRWQHRPDRAGVQREWGREFHLAAATAGKKGRSAASGTDGEAIDRTLAADEEYGGYADGE
;
A
#
# COMPACT_ATOMS: atom_id res chain seq x y z
N MET A 1 -77.02 -28.92 -38.95
CA MET A 1 -76.08 -28.47 -37.90
C MET A 1 -74.70 -28.42 -38.53
N THR A 2 -74.04 -27.29 -38.40
CA THR A 2 -73.08 -26.66 -39.31
C THR A 2 -71.67 -27.25 -39.31
N LEU A 3 -71.06 -27.24 -40.51
CA LEU A 3 -69.64 -27.47 -40.81
C LEU A 3 -68.80 -26.19 -40.61
N THR A 4 -67.46 -26.37 -40.62
CA THR A 4 -66.35 -25.41 -40.90
C THR A 4 -65.48 -24.95 -39.68
N PRO A 5 -64.21 -24.46 -39.88
CA PRO A 5 -62.99 -25.31 -39.86
C PRO A 5 -61.72 -24.61 -39.25
N THR A 6 -60.55 -25.26 -39.39
CA THR A 6 -59.17 -24.72 -39.57
C THR A 6 -58.60 -23.62 -38.65
N ALA A 7 -57.47 -23.92 -38.00
CA ALA A 7 -56.36 -22.98 -37.85
C ALA A 7 -55.00 -23.71 -37.81
N VAL A 8 -54.15 -23.40 -38.79
CA VAL A 8 -52.71 -23.67 -38.89
C VAL A 8 -51.96 -22.44 -38.35
N GLY A 9 -50.81 -22.65 -37.71
CA GLY A 9 -49.80 -21.61 -37.42
C GLY A 9 -49.26 -21.75 -36.00
N ALA A 10 -47.98 -21.57 -35.70
CA ALA A 10 -46.81 -21.31 -36.51
C ALA A 10 -45.59 -21.72 -35.68
N ASP A 11 -44.57 -22.18 -36.38
CA ASP A 11 -43.20 -22.37 -35.90
C ASP A 11 -42.66 -21.03 -35.35
N ALA A 12 -42.17 -21.04 -34.12
CA ALA A 12 -41.43 -19.93 -33.53
C ALA A 12 -40.34 -20.51 -32.64
N SER A 13 -39.22 -20.84 -33.28
CA SER A 13 -37.93 -21.01 -32.63
C SER A 13 -37.61 -19.77 -31.76
N PRO A 14 -37.14 -19.93 -30.51
CA PRO A 14 -36.76 -18.79 -29.70
C PRO A 14 -35.46 -18.18 -30.24
N SER A 15 -35.57 -16.94 -30.72
CA SER A 15 -34.46 -16.06 -31.07
C SER A 15 -33.50 -15.92 -29.89
N LEU A 16 -32.23 -16.28 -30.11
CA LEU A 16 -31.13 -16.00 -29.22
C LEU A 16 -30.94 -14.48 -29.16
N GLU A 17 -31.43 -13.86 -28.08
CA GLU A 17 -31.09 -12.47 -27.78
C GLU A 17 -29.60 -12.36 -27.46
N ASN A 18 -28.92 -11.67 -28.37
CA ASN A 18 -27.51 -11.35 -28.36
C ASN A 18 -27.27 -10.27 -27.28
N GLY A 19 -27.27 -10.67 -26.02
CA GLY A 19 -26.96 -9.84 -24.84
C GLY A 19 -25.45 -9.61 -24.67
N GLY A 20 -24.76 -9.18 -25.72
CA GLY A 20 -23.36 -8.75 -25.65
C GLY A 20 -23.22 -7.37 -25.00
N ALA A 21 -23.77 -7.18 -23.80
CA ALA A 21 -23.37 -6.06 -22.96
C ALA A 21 -21.94 -6.38 -22.49
N LYS A 22 -20.97 -5.59 -22.97
CA LYS A 22 -19.59 -5.65 -22.51
C LYS A 22 -19.60 -5.59 -20.98
N ASP A 23 -19.28 -6.71 -20.33
CA ASP A 23 -18.86 -6.74 -18.92
C ASP A 23 -17.60 -5.88 -18.83
N VAL A 24 -17.80 -4.57 -18.65
CA VAL A 24 -16.76 -3.71 -18.08
C VAL A 24 -16.59 -4.27 -16.68
N GLU A 25 -15.59 -5.14 -16.51
CA GLU A 25 -15.24 -5.81 -15.26
C GLU A 25 -15.24 -4.75 -14.14
N ARG A 26 -16.31 -4.73 -13.34
CA ARG A 26 -16.49 -3.66 -12.36
C ARG A 26 -15.36 -3.78 -11.35
N LEU A 27 -14.66 -2.67 -11.13
CA LEU A 27 -13.54 -2.65 -10.20
C LEU A 27 -14.00 -3.15 -8.82
N PRO A 28 -13.26 -4.07 -8.19
CA PRO A 28 -13.66 -4.59 -6.88
C PRO A 28 -13.63 -3.46 -5.83
N VAL A 29 -14.55 -3.48 -4.87
CA VAL A 29 -14.77 -2.39 -3.89
C VAL A 29 -13.49 -1.94 -3.18
N HIS A 30 -12.57 -2.85 -2.85
CA HIS A 30 -11.30 -2.49 -2.22
C HIS A 30 -10.44 -1.54 -3.06
N ARG A 31 -10.58 -1.56 -4.39
CA ARG A 31 -9.92 -0.63 -5.32
C ARG A 31 -10.60 0.73 -5.33
N LEU A 32 -11.93 0.78 -5.17
CA LEU A 32 -12.67 2.03 -4.99
C LEU A 32 -12.25 2.71 -3.67
N VAL A 33 -12.19 1.93 -2.58
CA VAL A 33 -11.68 2.38 -1.27
C VAL A 33 -10.26 2.95 -1.40
N SER A 34 -9.34 2.18 -2.01
CA SER A 34 -7.98 2.67 -2.26
C SER A 34 -7.95 3.94 -3.13
N GLY A 35 -8.77 4.00 -4.16
CA GLY A 35 -8.87 5.14 -5.08
C GLY A 35 -9.33 6.41 -4.36
N ALA A 36 -10.44 6.33 -3.62
CA ALA A 36 -10.99 7.44 -2.85
C ALA A 36 -10.00 7.95 -1.80
N THR A 37 -9.45 7.05 -0.98
CA THR A 37 -8.43 7.44 0.02
C THR A 37 -7.21 8.11 -0.63
N GLY A 38 -6.71 7.55 -1.73
CA GLY A 38 -5.51 8.06 -2.39
C GLY A 38 -5.70 9.44 -3.02
N ARG A 39 -6.83 9.69 -3.68
CA ARG A 39 -7.11 10.99 -4.30
C ARG A 39 -7.35 12.06 -3.23
N TYR A 40 -8.15 11.77 -2.22
CA TYR A 40 -8.36 12.66 -1.08
C TYR A 40 -7.04 13.03 -0.38
N ILE A 41 -6.24 12.04 0.03
CA ILE A 41 -4.97 12.29 0.72
C ILE A 41 -4.01 13.07 -0.19
N ALA A 42 -3.87 12.71 -1.46
CA ALA A 42 -2.96 13.40 -2.38
C ALA A 42 -3.33 14.89 -2.52
N GLN A 43 -4.63 15.20 -2.59
CA GLN A 43 -5.11 16.58 -2.64
C GLN A 43 -4.75 17.35 -1.36
N ILE A 44 -5.13 16.84 -0.18
CA ILE A 44 -4.89 17.55 1.09
C ILE A 44 -3.39 17.63 1.39
N GLN A 45 -2.60 16.59 1.08
CA GLN A 45 -1.16 16.59 1.30
C GLN A 45 -0.48 17.73 0.55
N VAL A 46 -0.76 17.91 -0.74
CA VAL A 46 -0.17 19.00 -1.53
C VAL A 46 -0.49 20.36 -0.92
N GLN A 47 -1.74 20.57 -0.51
CA GLN A 47 -2.16 21.84 0.09
C GLN A 47 -1.56 22.05 1.49
N TYR A 48 -1.39 20.98 2.28
CA TYR A 48 -0.76 21.03 3.60
C TYR A 48 0.73 21.36 3.53
N LEU A 49 1.45 20.76 2.58
CA LEU A 49 2.87 21.07 2.33
C LEU A 49 3.05 22.52 1.87
N ALA A 50 2.07 23.08 1.17
CA ALA A 50 2.02 24.48 0.77
C ALA A 50 1.46 25.44 1.84
N ASP A 51 1.34 24.98 3.09
CA ASP A 51 0.82 25.72 4.25
C ASP A 51 -0.53 26.41 4.02
N ARG A 52 -1.45 25.77 3.29
CA ARG A 52 -2.78 26.31 3.11
C ARG A 52 -3.62 26.16 4.38
N PRO A 53 -4.25 27.24 4.90
CA PRO A 53 -5.00 27.19 6.16
C PRO A 53 -6.10 26.13 6.22
N HIS A 54 -6.85 25.93 5.14
CA HIS A 54 -7.90 24.90 5.08
C HIS A 54 -7.32 23.49 5.26
N ALA A 55 -6.18 23.18 4.64
CA ALA A 55 -5.54 21.87 4.74
C ALA A 55 -4.94 21.64 6.13
N VAL A 56 -4.40 22.69 6.77
CA VAL A 56 -3.94 22.62 8.17
C VAL A 56 -5.09 22.33 9.12
N SER A 57 -6.22 23.02 8.94
CA SER A 57 -7.45 22.78 9.72
C SER A 57 -7.99 21.36 9.51
N GLU A 58 -8.05 20.90 8.25
CA GLU A 58 -8.53 19.56 7.91
C GLU A 58 -7.65 18.47 8.53
N LEU A 59 -6.33 18.61 8.45
CA LEU A 59 -5.39 17.71 9.11
C LEU A 59 -5.56 17.72 10.64
N ALA A 60 -5.85 18.88 11.24
CA ALA A 60 -6.14 19.00 12.67
C ALA A 60 -7.43 18.29 13.08
N ARG A 61 -8.48 18.36 12.24
CA ARG A 61 -9.72 17.61 12.42
C ARG A 61 -9.46 16.10 12.36
N LEU A 62 -8.84 15.62 11.28
CA LEU A 62 -8.56 14.19 11.07
C LEU A 62 -7.74 13.57 12.22
N ARG A 63 -6.77 14.31 12.77
CA ARG A 63 -5.96 13.82 13.90
C ARG A 63 -6.76 13.47 15.14
N ARG A 64 -7.92 14.10 15.37
CA ARG A 64 -8.80 13.80 16.52
C ARG A 64 -9.47 12.42 16.42
N GLY A 65 -9.53 11.85 15.22
CA GLY A 65 -10.09 10.51 14.95
C GLY A 65 -9.07 9.38 14.89
N ALA A 66 -7.76 9.68 14.94
CA ALA A 66 -6.75 8.64 14.78
C ALA A 66 -6.78 7.62 15.94
N GLY A 67 -7.00 6.34 15.61
CA GLY A 67 -7.16 5.26 16.59
C GLY A 67 -8.58 5.08 17.13
N LYS A 68 -9.56 5.77 16.53
CA LYS A 68 -11.00 5.61 16.78
C LYS A 68 -11.70 5.04 15.54
N ARG A 69 -12.97 4.72 15.69
CA ARG A 69 -13.88 4.31 14.61
C ARG A 69 -14.60 5.49 13.99
N ALA A 70 -15.07 5.33 12.75
CA ALA A 70 -15.75 6.39 12.01
C ALA A 70 -16.99 6.91 12.74
N HIS A 71 -17.79 5.99 13.30
CA HIS A 71 -19.01 6.31 14.03
C HIS A 71 -18.77 7.00 15.39
N GLU A 72 -17.57 6.90 15.97
CA GLU A 72 -17.23 7.51 17.26
C GLU A 72 -16.89 9.00 17.14
N VAL A 73 -16.73 9.52 15.92
CA VAL A 73 -16.24 10.89 15.69
C VAL A 73 -17.18 11.64 14.76
N VAL A 74 -18.28 12.16 15.33
CA VAL A 74 -19.30 12.94 14.62
C VAL A 74 -18.70 14.16 13.89
N ASP A 75 -17.67 14.79 14.48
CA ASP A 75 -16.89 15.90 13.88
C ASP A 75 -16.25 15.58 12.51
N LEU A 76 -16.12 14.29 12.18
CA LEU A 76 -15.51 13.79 10.95
C LEU A 76 -16.53 13.22 9.95
N TRP A 77 -17.82 13.46 10.19
CA TRP A 77 -18.84 13.30 9.16
C TRP A 77 -18.60 14.38 8.09
N GLY A 78 -18.57 13.99 6.81
CA GLY A 78 -18.26 14.89 5.70
C GLY A 78 -16.77 15.17 5.47
N ILE A 79 -15.86 14.23 5.78
CA ILE A 79 -14.50 14.29 5.23
C ILE A 79 -14.55 13.99 3.73
N GLY A 80 -13.76 14.72 2.94
CA GLY A 80 -13.82 14.60 1.47
C GLY A 80 -13.56 13.19 0.93
N GLY A 81 -12.78 12.37 1.64
CA GLY A 81 -12.56 10.97 1.27
C GLY A 81 -13.80 10.08 1.38
N MET A 82 -14.74 10.41 2.28
CA MET A 82 -16.01 9.69 2.44
C MET A 82 -17.01 10.13 1.38
N ASP A 83 -17.07 11.43 1.07
CA ASP A 83 -17.91 11.96 -0.02
C ASP A 83 -17.49 11.36 -1.37
N GLU A 84 -16.17 11.27 -1.58
CA GLU A 84 -15.61 10.66 -2.78
C GLU A 84 -15.93 9.15 -2.87
N LEU A 85 -15.82 8.43 -1.75
CA LEU A 85 -16.21 7.02 -1.69
C LEU A 85 -17.71 6.85 -1.98
N ALA A 86 -18.57 7.69 -1.40
CA ALA A 86 -20.01 7.62 -1.59
C ALA A 86 -20.40 7.76 -3.06
N GLY A 87 -19.79 8.69 -3.80
CA GLY A 87 -19.98 8.83 -5.25
C GLY A 87 -19.57 7.57 -6.02
N LEU A 88 -18.38 7.02 -5.72
CA LEU A 88 -17.91 5.79 -6.38
C LEU A 88 -18.78 4.58 -6.08
N LEU A 89 -19.30 4.45 -4.86
CA LEU A 89 -20.18 3.35 -4.48
C LEU A 89 -21.56 3.49 -5.13
N ALA A 90 -22.09 4.71 -5.23
CA ALA A 90 -23.35 4.96 -5.94
C ALA A 90 -23.26 4.52 -7.41
N ASP A 91 -22.17 4.86 -8.09
CA ASP A 91 -21.92 4.46 -9.48
C ASP A 91 -21.69 2.94 -9.63
N HIS A 92 -21.15 2.29 -8.60
CA HIS A 92 -20.86 0.86 -8.61
C HIS A 92 -22.10 -0.02 -8.37
N GLY A 93 -23.09 0.52 -7.65
CA GLY A 93 -24.30 -0.18 -7.19
C GLY A 93 -24.24 -0.56 -5.70
N GLN A 94 -25.34 -1.09 -5.15
CA GLN A 94 -25.43 -1.45 -3.74
C GLN A 94 -24.30 -2.42 -3.34
N SER A 95 -23.43 -1.97 -2.43
CA SER A 95 -22.44 -2.81 -1.76
C SER A 95 -22.98 -3.17 -0.38
N SER A 96 -23.09 -4.47 -0.09
CA SER A 96 -23.50 -4.97 1.23
C SER A 96 -22.51 -4.64 2.37
N ARG A 97 -21.40 -3.98 2.05
CA ARG A 97 -20.29 -3.67 2.97
C ARG A 97 -19.83 -2.22 2.86
N ALA A 98 -20.76 -1.29 2.62
CA ALA A 98 -20.47 0.15 2.56
C ALA A 98 -19.84 0.65 3.87
N GLU A 99 -20.36 0.23 5.03
CA GLU A 99 -19.82 0.59 6.35
C GLU A 99 -18.35 0.15 6.52
N ASP A 100 -18.00 -1.06 6.08
CA ASP A 100 -16.60 -1.52 6.12
C ASP A 100 -15.68 -0.64 5.25
N ALA A 101 -16.19 -0.17 4.11
CA ALA A 101 -15.45 0.69 3.19
C ALA A 101 -15.22 2.07 3.82
N GLU A 102 -16.25 2.63 4.45
CA GLU A 102 -16.22 3.87 5.20
C GLU A 102 -15.21 3.82 6.36
N GLU A 103 -15.26 2.78 7.18
CA GLU A 103 -14.33 2.57 8.29
C GLU A 103 -12.87 2.45 7.81
N ALA A 104 -12.65 1.80 6.67
CA ALA A 104 -11.32 1.67 6.09
C ALA A 104 -10.76 3.00 5.57
N VAL A 105 -11.57 3.81 4.89
CA VAL A 105 -11.19 5.16 4.43
C VAL A 105 -10.90 6.04 5.64
N PHE A 106 -11.80 6.06 6.61
CA PHE A 106 -11.66 6.85 7.83
C PHE A 106 -10.36 6.52 8.57
N LEU A 107 -10.10 5.24 8.83
CA LEU A 107 -8.92 4.81 9.57
C LEU A 107 -7.63 5.17 8.82
N ALA A 108 -7.58 4.98 7.49
CA ALA A 108 -6.41 5.34 6.70
C ALA A 108 -6.15 6.86 6.69
N CYS A 109 -7.19 7.67 6.50
CA CYS A 109 -7.08 9.13 6.48
C CYS A 109 -6.64 9.71 7.83
N THR A 110 -7.18 9.20 8.93
CA THR A 110 -6.83 9.67 10.27
C THR A 110 -5.40 9.24 10.67
N LEU A 111 -4.99 8.02 10.31
CA LEU A 111 -3.60 7.57 10.49
C LEU A 111 -2.63 8.40 9.64
N TRP A 112 -2.97 8.72 8.40
CA TRP A 112 -2.16 9.61 7.56
C TRP A 112 -2.01 11.00 8.18
N ALA A 113 -3.11 11.60 8.66
CA ALA A 113 -3.07 12.91 9.29
C ALA A 113 -2.17 12.93 10.54
N LEU A 114 -2.19 11.85 11.32
CA LEU A 114 -1.27 11.66 12.45
C LEU A 114 0.20 11.58 11.99
N HIS A 115 0.46 10.89 10.89
CA HIS A 115 1.80 10.71 10.32
C HIS A 115 2.37 12.03 9.78
N GLN A 116 1.56 12.75 9.00
CA GLN A 116 1.96 13.99 8.31
C GLN A 116 2.27 15.15 9.26
N GLN A 117 1.87 15.06 10.54
CA GLN A 117 2.14 16.08 11.56
C GLN A 117 3.65 16.35 11.80
N SER A 118 4.55 15.42 11.45
CA SER A 118 5.99 15.55 11.76
C SER A 118 6.73 16.62 10.97
N GLY A 119 6.19 17.11 9.86
CA GLY A 119 6.89 18.09 9.04
C GLY A 119 6.14 18.43 7.76
N ARG A 120 6.58 19.53 7.14
CA ARG A 120 6.10 20.01 5.83
C ARG A 120 7.15 19.86 4.72
N ASP A 121 8.29 19.26 5.06
CA ASP A 121 9.40 18.97 4.16
C ASP A 121 9.16 17.74 3.29
N GLN A 122 8.29 16.82 3.73
CA GLN A 122 8.01 15.59 3.00
C GLN A 122 6.55 15.15 3.13
N GLY A 123 5.97 14.66 2.03
CA GLY A 123 4.69 13.95 2.05
C GLY A 123 4.84 12.54 2.63
N MET A 124 4.06 12.24 3.68
CA MET A 124 4.06 10.94 4.34
C MET A 124 3.18 9.89 3.63
N HIS A 125 2.27 10.33 2.75
CA HIS A 125 1.64 9.44 1.79
C HIS A 125 2.48 9.36 0.51
N GLN A 126 2.98 8.16 0.21
CA GLN A 126 3.70 7.86 -1.02
C GLN A 126 3.25 6.51 -1.57
N ARG A 127 2.97 6.46 -2.88
CA ARG A 127 2.59 5.22 -3.56
C ARG A 127 3.72 4.20 -3.50
N ASN A 128 3.37 2.92 -3.45
CA ASN A 128 4.29 1.78 -3.41
C ASN A 128 5.10 1.62 -2.11
N GLN A 129 4.96 2.53 -1.13
CA GLN A 129 5.53 2.38 0.21
C GLN A 129 4.61 1.53 1.06
N ASN A 130 4.75 0.22 1.00
CA ASN A 130 3.84 -0.71 1.67
C ASN A 130 4.10 -0.85 3.18
N LEU A 131 3.12 -1.37 3.95
CA LEU A 131 3.19 -1.40 5.42
C LEU A 131 4.35 -2.28 5.91
N GLY A 132 4.48 -3.49 5.37
CA GLY A 132 5.56 -4.40 5.76
C GLY A 132 6.95 -3.81 5.46
N GLY A 133 7.11 -3.19 4.29
CA GLY A 133 8.35 -2.54 3.88
C GLY A 133 8.67 -1.31 4.74
N ALA A 134 7.68 -0.48 5.07
CA ALA A 134 7.85 0.67 5.95
C ALA A 134 8.32 0.24 7.35
N VAL A 135 7.72 -0.82 7.92
CA VAL A 135 8.17 -1.39 9.21
C VAL A 135 9.62 -1.89 9.11
N ARG A 136 10.01 -2.55 8.01
CA ARG A 136 11.39 -3.01 7.85
C ARG A 136 12.39 -1.87 7.70
N THR A 137 12.03 -0.83 6.95
CA THR A 137 12.82 0.41 6.85
C THR A 137 13.02 1.05 8.23
N LEU A 138 11.97 1.09 9.05
CA LEU A 138 12.04 1.57 10.43
C LEU A 138 13.01 0.74 11.29
N ILE A 139 12.95 -0.59 11.22
CA ILE A 139 13.90 -1.47 11.93
C ILE A 139 15.35 -1.13 11.57
N ARG A 140 15.64 -0.95 10.28
CA ARG A 140 16.98 -0.61 9.81
C ARG A 140 17.42 0.78 10.23
N SER A 141 16.52 1.76 10.25
CA SER A 141 16.83 3.10 10.76
C SER A 141 17.20 3.12 12.26
N GLN A 142 16.85 2.06 13.00
CA GLN A 142 17.25 1.87 14.40
C GLN A 142 18.57 1.11 14.57
N GLY A 143 19.29 0.83 13.48
CA GLY A 143 20.60 0.16 13.51
C GLY A 143 20.53 -1.37 13.59
N THR A 144 19.35 -1.99 13.50
CA THR A 144 19.21 -3.44 13.43
C THR A 144 19.38 -3.94 11.99
N ALA A 145 20.26 -4.90 11.77
CA ALA A 145 20.58 -5.44 10.45
C ALA A 145 20.68 -6.98 10.44
N GLY A 146 20.51 -7.59 9.28
CA GLY A 146 20.72 -9.03 9.11
C GLY A 146 19.65 -9.89 9.81
N GLU A 147 20.08 -10.95 10.49
CA GLU A 147 19.19 -11.91 11.16
C GLU A 147 18.37 -11.28 12.29
N ASP A 148 18.92 -10.23 12.92
CA ASP A 148 18.26 -9.51 14.02
C ASP A 148 17.00 -8.76 13.56
N GLU A 149 16.88 -8.46 12.26
CA GLU A 149 15.66 -7.85 11.71
C GLU A 149 14.44 -8.75 11.88
N GLU A 150 14.61 -10.08 11.81
CA GLU A 150 13.54 -11.06 11.97
C GLU A 150 13.16 -11.27 13.45
N ALA A 151 14.08 -11.00 14.37
CA ALA A 151 13.84 -11.05 15.82
C ALA A 151 13.22 -9.75 16.38
N SER A 152 13.21 -8.68 15.57
CA SER A 152 12.82 -7.33 15.99
C SER A 152 11.43 -7.26 16.67
N PRO A 153 11.31 -6.53 17.79
CA PRO A 153 10.01 -6.22 18.40
C PRO A 153 9.03 -5.55 17.44
N LEU A 154 9.51 -4.79 16.45
CA LEU A 154 8.65 -4.11 15.46
C LEU A 154 7.99 -5.10 14.50
N ARG A 155 8.70 -6.16 14.10
CA ARG A 155 8.11 -7.26 13.33
C ARG A 155 7.01 -7.96 14.13
N LYS A 156 7.26 -8.22 15.43
CA LYS A 156 6.23 -8.77 16.34
C LYS A 156 4.99 -7.87 16.44
N ARG A 157 5.17 -6.54 16.46
CA ARG A 157 4.04 -5.58 16.42
C ARG A 157 3.27 -5.68 15.11
N LEU A 158 3.94 -5.76 13.96
CA LEU A 158 3.28 -5.96 12.66
C LEU A 158 2.44 -7.25 12.63
N VAL A 159 2.99 -8.36 13.13
CA VAL A 159 2.26 -9.63 13.24
C VAL A 159 0.99 -9.46 14.09
N ARG A 160 1.10 -8.77 15.24
CA ARG A 160 -0.05 -8.50 16.13
C ARG A 160 -1.13 -7.63 15.49
N VAL A 161 -0.80 -6.76 14.53
CA VAL A 161 -1.81 -6.06 13.71
C VAL A 161 -2.56 -7.08 12.86
N GLY A 162 -1.82 -7.97 12.17
CA GLY A 162 -2.37 -9.06 11.36
C GLY A 162 -3.37 -9.93 12.10
N THR A 163 -3.01 -10.36 13.30
CA THR A 163 -3.76 -11.33 14.11
C THR A 163 -4.75 -10.71 15.10
N ALA A 164 -5.02 -9.41 14.99
CA ALA A 164 -5.99 -8.75 15.85
C ALA A 164 -7.40 -9.33 15.69
N GLU A 165 -8.20 -9.29 16.76
CA GLU A 165 -9.55 -9.87 16.75
C GLU A 165 -10.60 -8.90 16.19
N SER A 166 -10.41 -7.59 16.44
CA SER A 166 -11.29 -6.50 16.06
C SER A 166 -10.57 -5.41 15.26
N LEU A 167 -11.35 -4.60 14.52
CA LEU A 167 -10.83 -3.43 13.83
C LEU A 167 -10.30 -2.37 14.81
N ASP A 168 -10.89 -2.24 16.00
CA ASP A 168 -10.42 -1.29 17.02
C ASP A 168 -9.00 -1.66 17.48
N SER A 169 -8.75 -2.96 17.68
CA SER A 169 -7.41 -3.47 17.98
C SER A 169 -6.43 -3.20 16.85
N VAL A 170 -6.85 -3.32 15.59
CA VAL A 170 -6.04 -2.94 14.42
C VAL A 170 -5.74 -1.44 14.44
N ALA A 171 -6.74 -0.59 14.70
CA ALA A 171 -6.60 0.86 14.71
C ALA A 171 -5.59 1.33 15.76
N VAL A 172 -5.67 0.83 16.99
CA VAL A 172 -4.71 1.14 18.07
C VAL A 172 -3.30 0.70 17.69
N ARG A 173 -3.12 -0.54 17.22
CA ARG A 173 -1.79 -1.07 16.89
C ARG A 173 -1.18 -0.37 15.67
N LEU A 174 -1.97 -0.05 14.65
CA LEU A 174 -1.51 0.74 13.50
C LEU A 174 -1.13 2.16 13.92
N ARG A 175 -1.89 2.79 14.82
CA ARG A 175 -1.54 4.10 15.39
C ARG A 175 -0.17 4.06 16.05
N GLU A 176 0.12 3.05 16.86
CA GLU A 176 1.45 2.88 17.48
C GLU A 176 2.57 2.75 16.44
N ILE A 177 2.38 1.95 15.39
CA ILE A 177 3.36 1.80 14.30
C ILE A 177 3.55 3.13 13.58
N VAL A 178 2.47 3.82 13.23
CA VAL A 178 2.51 5.10 12.50
C VAL A 178 3.22 6.19 13.30
N LEU A 179 3.10 6.22 14.63
CA LEU A 179 3.87 7.14 15.47
C LEU A 179 5.38 6.89 15.38
N LEU A 180 5.80 5.63 15.25
CA LEU A 180 7.21 5.28 15.06
C LEU A 180 7.69 5.63 13.65
N LEU A 181 6.89 5.33 12.61
CA LEU A 181 7.18 5.73 11.23
C LEU A 181 7.32 7.25 11.12
N ARG A 182 6.44 7.99 11.79
CA ARG A 182 6.47 9.44 11.87
C ARG A 182 7.78 9.95 12.48
N GLY A 183 8.24 9.35 13.58
CA GLY A 183 9.50 9.73 14.22
C GLY A 183 10.71 9.53 13.29
N ALA A 184 10.67 8.47 12.47
CA ALA A 184 11.72 8.13 11.51
C ALA A 184 11.53 8.74 10.11
N LYS A 185 10.47 9.54 9.88
CA LYS A 185 10.09 10.09 8.56
C LYS A 185 10.01 9.02 7.46
N VAL A 186 9.43 7.86 7.78
CA VAL A 186 9.28 6.75 6.82
C VAL A 186 7.88 6.80 6.20
N PRO A 187 7.72 7.12 4.89
CA PRO A 187 6.41 7.27 4.26
C PRO A 187 5.65 5.93 4.12
N LEU A 188 4.33 6.03 3.88
CA LEU A 188 3.41 4.89 3.75
C LEU A 188 2.33 5.13 2.67
N ASP A 189 1.96 4.07 1.96
CA ASP A 189 0.88 4.04 0.98
C ASP A 189 -0.46 3.82 1.68
N TYR A 190 -1.02 4.91 2.21
CA TYR A 190 -2.33 4.92 2.88
C TYR A 190 -3.50 4.50 1.98
N ALA A 191 -3.41 4.74 0.67
CA ALA A 191 -4.40 4.26 -0.29
C ALA A 191 -4.44 2.73 -0.34
N ARG A 192 -3.26 2.10 -0.43
CA ARG A 192 -3.13 0.64 -0.35
C ARG A 192 -3.58 0.11 1.01
N LEU A 193 -3.19 0.78 2.09
CA LEU A 193 -3.60 0.39 3.44
C LEU A 193 -5.13 0.39 3.60
N ALA A 194 -5.84 1.40 3.07
CA ALA A 194 -7.30 1.44 3.11
C ALA A 194 -7.95 0.22 2.44
N GLY A 195 -7.50 -0.13 1.23
CA GLY A 195 -8.01 -1.32 0.53
C GLY A 195 -7.68 -2.63 1.26
N GLN A 196 -6.56 -2.69 1.97
CA GLN A 196 -6.22 -3.81 2.85
C GLN A 196 -7.09 -3.86 4.10
N LEU A 197 -7.37 -2.73 4.74
CA LEU A 197 -8.26 -2.62 5.91
C LEU A 197 -9.69 -3.02 5.57
N TYR A 198 -10.21 -2.62 4.41
CA TYR A 198 -11.53 -3.05 3.93
C TYR A 198 -11.62 -4.58 3.78
N ARG A 199 -10.61 -5.19 3.15
CA ARG A 199 -10.55 -6.66 3.01
C ARG A 199 -10.35 -7.34 4.36
N TRP A 200 -9.52 -6.79 5.24
CA TRP A 200 -9.24 -7.37 6.56
C TRP A 200 -10.50 -7.44 7.44
N GLN A 201 -11.46 -6.54 7.28
CA GLN A 201 -12.73 -6.63 8.01
C GLN A 201 -13.51 -7.91 7.66
N HIS A 202 -13.35 -8.44 6.44
CA HIS A 202 -13.94 -9.71 6.03
C HIS A 202 -13.13 -10.91 6.54
N ARG A 203 -13.75 -11.72 7.41
CA ARG A 203 -13.10 -12.88 8.05
C ARG A 203 -12.43 -13.84 7.02
N PRO A 204 -13.07 -14.22 5.90
CA PRO A 204 -12.44 -15.04 4.86
C PRO A 204 -11.18 -14.43 4.22
N ASP A 205 -11.11 -13.10 4.09
CA ASP A 205 -10.00 -12.42 3.41
C ASP A 205 -8.82 -12.08 4.33
N ARG A 206 -9.02 -12.12 5.66
CA ARG A 206 -8.00 -11.76 6.68
C ARG A 206 -6.66 -12.45 6.46
N ALA A 207 -6.69 -13.76 6.25
CA ALA A 207 -5.47 -14.54 6.02
C ALA A 207 -4.73 -14.12 4.74
N GLY A 208 -5.46 -13.62 3.73
CA GLY A 208 -4.88 -13.01 2.53
C GLY A 208 -4.11 -11.74 2.86
N VAL A 209 -4.75 -10.82 3.58
CA VAL A 209 -4.16 -9.53 3.98
C VAL A 209 -2.94 -9.72 4.91
N GLN A 210 -3.04 -10.63 5.89
CA GLN A 210 -1.91 -10.97 6.77
C GLN A 210 -0.69 -11.45 5.97
N ARG A 211 -0.91 -12.34 4.99
CA ARG A 211 0.16 -12.81 4.10
C ARG A 211 0.71 -11.69 3.21
N GLU A 212 -0.11 -10.71 2.82
CA GLU A 212 0.37 -9.53 2.10
C GLU A 212 1.33 -8.71 2.96
N TRP A 213 0.95 -8.35 4.18
CA TRP A 213 1.82 -7.60 5.09
C TRP A 213 3.13 -8.35 5.41
N GLY A 214 3.06 -9.67 5.59
CA GLY A 214 4.25 -10.51 5.76
C GLY A 214 5.15 -10.51 4.51
N ARG A 215 4.58 -10.72 3.31
CA ARG A 215 5.35 -10.69 2.04
C ARG A 215 5.97 -9.31 1.79
N GLU A 216 5.24 -8.24 2.06
CA GLU A 216 5.73 -6.86 1.97
C GLU A 216 6.98 -6.66 2.83
N PHE A 217 6.97 -7.17 4.06
CA PHE A 217 8.11 -7.14 4.97
C PHE A 217 9.31 -7.94 4.43
N HIS A 218 9.10 -9.15 3.91
CA HIS A 218 10.18 -9.98 3.39
C HIS A 218 10.74 -9.49 2.04
N LEU A 219 9.90 -8.97 1.14
CA LEU A 219 10.36 -8.46 -0.16
C LEU A 219 11.23 -7.21 -0.03
N ALA A 220 10.98 -6.37 0.97
CA ALA A 220 11.86 -5.24 1.31
C ALA A 220 13.27 -5.69 1.76
N ALA A 221 13.42 -6.93 2.22
CA ALA A 221 14.72 -7.53 2.51
C ALA A 221 15.50 -7.82 1.22
N ALA A 222 14.83 -8.47 0.26
CA ALA A 222 15.43 -8.94 -0.98
C ALA A 222 15.90 -7.80 -1.89
N THR A 223 15.13 -6.71 -1.97
CA THR A 223 15.50 -5.53 -2.78
C THR A 223 16.74 -4.81 -2.24
N ALA A 224 16.91 -4.78 -0.91
CA ALA A 224 18.10 -4.20 -0.28
C ALA A 224 19.35 -5.07 -0.45
N GLY A 225 19.22 -6.40 -0.33
CA GLY A 225 20.32 -7.33 -0.61
C GLY A 225 20.82 -7.22 -2.06
N LYS A 226 19.92 -6.97 -3.01
CA LYS A 226 20.27 -6.71 -4.41
C LYS A 226 20.99 -5.36 -4.60
N LYS A 227 20.58 -4.31 -3.86
CA LYS A 227 21.24 -2.99 -3.88
C LYS A 227 22.64 -3.03 -3.25
N GLY A 228 22.81 -3.78 -2.16
CA GLY A 228 24.12 -4.02 -1.52
C GLY A 228 25.10 -4.79 -2.42
N ARG A 229 24.63 -5.86 -3.10
CA ARG A 229 25.43 -6.60 -4.08
C ARG A 229 25.81 -5.77 -5.32
N SER A 230 24.93 -4.88 -5.77
CA SER A 230 25.23 -3.99 -6.91
C SER A 230 26.24 -2.89 -6.54
N ALA A 231 26.28 -2.45 -5.28
CA ALA A 231 27.26 -1.47 -4.80
C ALA A 231 28.64 -2.09 -4.53
N ALA A 232 28.70 -3.34 -4.09
CA ALA A 232 29.95 -4.08 -3.84
C ALA A 232 30.65 -4.59 -5.13
N SER A 233 29.97 -4.55 -6.28
CA SER A 233 30.50 -5.00 -7.58
C SER A 233 31.15 -3.87 -8.41
N GLY A 234 31.30 -2.66 -7.85
CA GLY A 234 31.68 -1.45 -8.58
C GLY A 234 33.16 -1.04 -8.48
N THR A 235 34.03 -1.83 -7.85
CA THR A 235 35.45 -1.50 -7.70
C THR A 235 36.30 -2.70 -8.07
N ASP A 236 36.47 -2.95 -9.36
CA ASP A 236 37.60 -3.72 -9.90
C ASP A 236 37.75 -3.28 -11.37
N GLY A 237 38.15 -2.03 -11.54
CA GLY A 237 38.60 -1.47 -12.81
C GLY A 237 40.12 -1.44 -12.83
N GLU A 238 40.71 -2.55 -13.27
CA GLU A 238 41.96 -2.67 -14.04
C GLU A 238 42.99 -1.52 -13.87
N ALA A 239 43.83 -1.60 -12.83
CA ALA A 239 45.10 -0.89 -12.82
C ALA A 239 46.11 -1.68 -13.66
N ILE A 240 46.18 -1.38 -14.96
CA ILE A 240 47.29 -1.80 -15.81
C ILE A 240 48.56 -1.08 -15.36
N ASP A 241 49.38 -1.78 -14.58
CA ASP A 241 50.75 -1.38 -14.26
C ASP A 241 51.54 -1.27 -15.57
N ARG A 242 51.92 -0.03 -15.91
CA ARG A 242 52.63 0.30 -17.13
C ARG A 242 54.01 0.85 -16.76
N THR A 243 54.81 0.02 -16.09
CA THR A 243 56.22 0.30 -15.84
C THR A 243 57.08 -0.98 -15.93
N LEU A 244 57.28 -1.45 -17.15
CA LEU A 244 58.46 -2.26 -17.49
C LEU A 244 59.26 -1.47 -18.52
N ALA A 245 60.29 -0.77 -18.04
CA ALA A 245 61.34 -0.20 -18.86
C ALA A 245 62.36 -1.29 -19.18
N ALA A 246 62.93 -1.18 -20.38
CA ALA A 246 63.85 -2.11 -21.01
C ALA A 246 65.14 -2.31 -20.22
N ASP A 247 65.55 -3.57 -20.07
CA ASP A 247 66.94 -3.91 -19.84
C ASP A 247 67.39 -4.91 -20.91
N GLU A 248 68.50 -4.54 -21.54
CA GLU A 248 69.12 -5.12 -22.71
C GLU A 248 69.65 -6.53 -22.43
N GLU A 249 69.29 -7.46 -23.31
CA GLU A 249 69.91 -8.78 -23.41
C GLU A 249 71.29 -8.63 -24.08
N TYR A 250 72.35 -8.67 -23.27
CA TYR A 250 73.73 -8.84 -23.76
C TYR A 250 74.46 -9.94 -22.99
N GLY A 251 74.56 -11.10 -23.64
CA GLY A 251 75.75 -11.95 -23.72
C GLY A 251 76.29 -12.63 -22.45
N GLY A 252 76.24 -13.96 -22.41
CA GLY A 252 77.05 -14.77 -21.49
C GLY A 252 77.03 -16.26 -21.81
N TYR A 253 78.05 -16.73 -22.51
CA TYR A 253 78.36 -18.12 -22.87
C TYR A 253 78.72 -19.01 -21.67
N ALA A 254 78.49 -20.32 -21.85
CA ALA A 254 79.21 -21.49 -21.28
C ALA A 254 78.98 -21.82 -19.78
N ASP A 255 78.94 -23.07 -19.32
CA ASP A 255 79.13 -24.40 -19.92
C ASP A 255 78.37 -25.44 -19.09
N GLY A 256 77.99 -26.54 -19.73
CA GLY A 256 77.56 -27.76 -19.06
C GLY A 256 78.75 -28.66 -18.73
N GLU A 257 78.68 -29.31 -17.57
CA GLU A 257 78.76 -30.76 -17.40
C GLU A 257 77.67 -31.19 -16.41
#